data_AF-A0A835GTD9-F1
#
_entry.id   AF-A0A835GTD9-F1
#
_cell.length_a   1.000
_cell.length_b   1.000
_cell.length_c   1.000
_cell.angle_alpha   90.00
_cell.angle_beta   90.00
_cell.angle_gamma   90.00
#
_symmetry.space_group_name_H-M   'P 1'
#
loop_
_entity.id
_entity.type
_entity.pdbx_description
1 polymer ?
#
loop_
_entity_poly.entity_id
_entity_poly.type
_entity_poly.pdbx_seq_one_letter_code
_entity_poly.pdbx_strand_id
1 'polypeptide(L)'
;MKYISVSLILSLIFAVYVVNTIWTLAEIFIPPECSRGERCFSSYLASKPVQHLVLYTSVKEHPHLEGSTADSVSKVHTSLKFDYLNPATFDIRLKVPRKTRNNGTLFMHAVLLDDSRLYREFDEIVRTESIHTLPLVTHTEPQAATFNLLQQNNEGQKVPEKKSVRPYAHITTVAPLSILTDDLKLPSNKIPGELYPYIRVRSGKFLPILQHNVLKSRLSHFQLLNSSSTEVNITVNVAPTSYGSLRLSLHVRLALEQLFALGFSEKDVDDVKGIFADTNLYLLSATVLIASCHLLFDFLAFKNDVSFWRRKRSLAGLSARTVLWRAFSQLVIFFYLLDEMTSLLVLIPAGISAIIELWKVTKVLHLRVSFSGWRLRVWRDSSADAGEKSTAKADAEAMKYLSMLLYPLCIAGAIYSLVYEPHKSWYSWALHSIVNGVYAFGFLFMLPQLFVNYRLRSVAALPWRAFMYKAFNTFIDDIFAFIITMPTAHRVACFRDDLVFLVYLYQRWLYPVDKSRTDTASSMDENPEELEPIKQKEE
;
A
#
# COMPACT_ATOMS: atom_id res chain seq x y z
N MET A 1 -31.99 14.50 26.35
CA MET A 1 -31.30 14.90 25.10
C MET A 1 -30.27 13.83 24.81
N LYS A 2 -30.39 13.08 23.69
CA LYS A 2 -29.46 11.97 23.38
C LYS A 2 -28.07 12.55 23.14
N TYR A 3 -27.14 12.30 24.05
CA TYR A 3 -25.73 12.69 23.90
C TYR A 3 -25.20 12.11 22.58
N ILE A 4 -24.73 13.00 21.71
CA ILE A 4 -24.11 12.62 20.45
C ILE A 4 -22.89 11.75 20.80
N SER A 5 -22.93 10.48 20.40
CA SER A 5 -21.83 9.54 20.59
C SER A 5 -20.55 10.12 20.00
N VAL A 6 -19.45 10.11 20.75
CA VAL A 6 -18.10 10.49 20.26
C VAL A 6 -17.75 9.75 18.96
N SER A 7 -18.28 8.54 18.78
CA SER A 7 -18.13 7.77 17.55
C SER A 7 -18.76 8.45 16.33
N LEU A 8 -19.93 9.05 16.51
CA LEU A 8 -20.69 9.68 15.45
C LEU A 8 -20.05 11.00 15.02
N ILE A 9 -19.51 11.76 16.00
CA ILE A 9 -18.72 12.96 15.74
C ILE A 9 -17.46 12.59 14.96
N LEU A 10 -16.73 11.57 15.39
CA LEU A 10 -15.50 11.15 14.71
C LEU A 10 -15.77 10.66 13.28
N SER A 11 -16.86 9.90 13.06
CA SER A 11 -17.23 9.46 11.71
C SER A 11 -17.68 10.61 10.81
N LEU A 12 -18.34 11.63 11.38
CA LEU A 12 -18.76 12.81 10.62
C LEU A 12 -17.54 13.65 10.20
N ILE A 13 -16.61 13.89 11.13
CA ILE A 13 -15.34 14.56 10.84
C ILE A 13 -14.57 13.80 9.76
N PHE A 14 -14.52 12.47 9.85
CA PHE A 14 -13.89 11.63 8.84
C PHE A 14 -14.58 11.75 7.48
N ALA A 15 -15.91 11.73 7.42
CA ALA A 15 -16.65 11.90 6.17
C ALA A 15 -16.41 13.27 5.53
N VAL A 16 -16.41 14.35 6.34
CA VAL A 16 -16.08 15.71 5.87
C VAL A 16 -14.64 15.76 5.36
N TYR A 17 -13.70 15.12 6.04
CA TYR A 17 -12.32 15.00 5.59
C TYR A 17 -12.23 14.32 4.23
N VAL A 18 -12.89 13.17 4.03
CA VAL A 18 -12.89 12.44 2.76
C VAL A 18 -13.49 13.27 1.63
N VAL A 19 -14.62 13.96 1.86
CA VAL A 19 -15.23 14.85 0.86
C VAL A 19 -14.27 16.00 0.52
N ASN A 20 -13.64 16.59 1.53
CA ASN A 20 -12.63 17.62 1.32
C ASN A 20 -11.43 17.09 0.52
N THR A 21 -10.96 15.87 0.80
CA THR A 21 -9.87 15.22 0.04
C THR A 21 -10.24 14.98 -1.42
N ILE A 22 -11.48 14.56 -1.70
CA ILE A 22 -11.96 14.39 -3.07
C ILE A 22 -12.07 15.74 -3.78
N TRP A 23 -12.56 16.76 -3.07
CA TRP A 23 -12.64 18.12 -3.60
C TRP A 23 -11.27 18.71 -3.91
N THR A 24 -10.30 18.60 -3.00
CA THR A 24 -8.93 19.08 -3.22
C THR A 24 -8.25 18.30 -4.36
N LEU A 25 -8.51 17.00 -4.48
CA LEU A 25 -8.02 16.21 -5.62
C LEU A 25 -8.62 16.72 -6.94
N ALA A 26 -9.91 17.05 -6.98
CA ALA A 26 -10.54 17.63 -8.17
C ALA A 26 -9.98 19.01 -8.51
N GLU A 27 -9.71 19.85 -7.50
CA GLU A 27 -9.14 21.19 -7.67
C GLU A 27 -7.73 21.16 -8.28
N ILE A 28 -6.94 20.10 -8.06
CA ILE A 28 -5.64 19.91 -8.71
C ILE A 28 -5.78 19.86 -10.24
N PHE A 29 -6.88 19.30 -10.74
CA PHE A 29 -7.12 19.12 -12.18
C PHE A 29 -7.68 20.36 -12.86
N ILE A 30 -8.22 21.33 -12.11
CA ILE A 30 -8.85 22.53 -12.65
C ILE A 30 -7.82 23.67 -12.67
N PRO A 31 -7.46 24.22 -13.84
CA PRO A 31 -6.57 25.37 -13.90
C PRO A 31 -7.24 26.65 -13.40
N PRO A 32 -6.51 27.54 -12.70
CA PRO A 32 -7.06 28.82 -12.26
C PRO A 32 -7.34 29.73 -13.47
N GLU A 33 -8.52 30.36 -13.47
CA GLU A 33 -8.89 31.31 -14.51
C GLU A 33 -8.30 32.70 -14.28
N CYS A 34 -8.02 33.40 -15.38
CA CYS A 34 -7.52 34.77 -15.39
C CYS A 34 -8.66 35.78 -15.31
N SER A 35 -8.64 36.63 -14.27
CA SER A 35 -9.63 37.71 -14.11
C SER A 35 -9.26 38.94 -14.95
N ARG A 36 -10.26 39.75 -15.33
CA ARG A 36 -10.02 41.01 -16.06
C ARG A 36 -9.20 41.98 -15.20
N GLY A 37 -7.97 42.28 -15.63
CA GLY A 37 -7.05 43.19 -14.95
C GLY A 37 -5.84 42.54 -14.27
N GLU A 38 -5.80 41.20 -14.20
CA GLU A 38 -4.65 40.47 -13.65
C GLU A 38 -3.55 40.25 -14.72
N ARG A 39 -2.28 40.19 -14.28
CA ARG A 39 -1.18 39.79 -15.15
C ARG A 39 -1.22 38.27 -15.35
N CYS A 40 -1.38 37.85 -16.60
CA CYS A 40 -1.49 36.44 -16.96
C CYS A 40 -0.37 36.01 -17.89
N PHE A 41 0.14 34.82 -17.66
CA PHE A 41 1.15 34.19 -18.50
C PHE A 41 0.50 33.12 -19.37
N SER A 42 0.69 33.22 -20.69
CA SER A 42 0.25 32.19 -21.63
C SER A 42 1.35 31.19 -21.90
N SER A 43 1.01 29.94 -22.25
CA SER A 43 1.99 28.95 -22.67
C SER A 43 2.73 29.39 -23.94
N TYR A 44 4.05 29.24 -24.00
CA TYR A 44 4.82 29.44 -25.23
C TYR A 44 4.40 28.46 -26.34
N LEU A 45 4.03 27.23 -25.96
CA LEU A 45 3.56 26.20 -26.89
C LEU A 45 2.16 26.46 -27.45
N ALA A 46 1.37 27.36 -26.85
CA ALA A 46 0.05 27.73 -27.36
C ALA A 46 0.10 28.32 -28.78
N SER A 47 1.19 29.01 -29.13
CA SER A 47 1.43 29.53 -30.49
C SER A 47 1.87 28.47 -31.51
N LYS A 48 1.92 27.19 -31.12
CA LYS A 48 2.42 26.06 -31.93
C LYS A 48 3.78 26.33 -32.62
N PRO A 49 4.82 26.80 -31.89
CA PRO A 49 6.13 27.02 -32.48
C PRO A 49 6.78 25.69 -32.88
N VAL A 50 7.72 25.74 -33.83
CA VAL A 50 8.59 24.60 -34.12
C VAL A 50 9.60 24.46 -32.99
N GLN A 51 9.71 23.27 -32.41
CA GLN A 51 10.65 22.96 -31.33
C GLN A 51 11.57 21.82 -31.72
N HIS A 52 12.77 21.82 -31.15
CA HIS A 52 13.74 20.73 -31.24
C HIS A 52 13.97 20.16 -29.86
N LEU A 53 13.94 18.83 -29.73
CA LEU A 53 14.26 18.16 -28.49
C LEU A 53 15.77 17.85 -28.47
N VAL A 54 16.47 18.37 -27.47
CA VAL A 54 17.88 18.09 -27.26
C VAL A 54 18.11 17.43 -25.91
N LEU A 55 18.86 16.33 -25.93
CA LEU A 55 19.20 15.57 -24.73
C LEU A 55 20.71 15.63 -24.49
N TYR A 56 21.07 16.03 -23.28
CA TYR A 56 22.43 16.06 -22.78
C TYR A 56 22.57 15.11 -21.61
N THR A 57 23.78 14.65 -21.32
CA THR A 57 24.08 13.86 -20.12
C THR A 57 25.28 14.43 -19.40
N SER A 58 25.28 14.29 -18.07
CA SER A 58 26.35 14.79 -17.21
C SER A 58 26.48 13.90 -15.97
N VAL A 59 27.65 13.92 -15.34
CA VAL A 59 27.89 13.15 -14.10
C VAL A 59 27.32 13.87 -12.87
N LYS A 60 27.16 15.20 -12.94
CA LYS A 60 26.70 16.07 -11.86
C LYS A 60 25.33 16.64 -12.17
N GLU A 61 24.47 16.81 -11.17
CA GLU A 61 23.13 17.36 -11.36
C GLU A 61 23.13 18.81 -11.87
N HIS A 62 24.09 19.62 -11.42
CA HIS A 62 24.22 21.03 -11.78
C HIS A 62 25.64 21.33 -12.29
N PRO A 63 25.96 21.01 -13.56
CA PRO A 63 27.33 21.14 -14.07
C PRO A 63 27.88 22.59 -14.03
N HIS A 64 27.01 23.62 -14.03
CA HIS A 64 27.40 25.04 -14.09
C HIS A 64 27.83 25.66 -12.76
N LEU A 65 27.39 25.13 -11.61
CA LEU A 65 27.57 25.77 -10.32
C LEU A 65 28.97 25.57 -9.71
N GLU A 66 29.71 24.56 -10.17
CA GLU A 66 30.98 24.14 -9.55
C GLU A 66 32.23 24.39 -10.42
N GLY A 67 32.16 25.34 -11.37
CA GLY A 67 33.34 25.78 -12.13
C GLY A 67 33.97 24.71 -13.05
N SER A 68 33.21 23.67 -13.43
CA SER A 68 33.69 22.64 -14.35
C SER A 68 33.43 23.05 -15.79
N THR A 69 34.44 22.84 -16.64
CA THR A 69 34.43 23.11 -18.09
C THR A 69 33.30 22.39 -18.83
N ALA A 70 33.00 22.89 -20.03
CA ALA A 70 32.06 22.33 -21.01
C ALA A 70 32.23 20.82 -21.28
N ASP A 71 33.40 20.24 -20.95
CA ASP A 71 33.71 18.80 -21.04
C ASP A 71 32.91 17.91 -20.07
N SER A 72 32.17 18.50 -19.13
CA SER A 72 31.35 17.75 -18.18
C SER A 72 29.98 17.32 -18.73
N VAL A 73 29.59 17.86 -19.89
CA VAL A 73 28.26 17.65 -20.48
C VAL A 73 28.41 17.12 -21.91
N SER A 74 27.86 15.94 -22.18
CA SER A 74 27.85 15.35 -23.51
C SER A 74 26.47 15.45 -24.15
N LYS A 75 26.39 16.04 -25.34
CA LYS A 75 25.16 16.02 -26.16
C LYS A 75 24.96 14.62 -26.74
N VAL A 76 23.83 13.99 -26.42
CA VAL A 76 23.59 12.57 -26.75
C VAL A 76 22.61 12.42 -27.92
N HIS A 77 21.56 13.24 -27.97
CA HIS A 77 20.55 13.15 -29.01
C HIS A 77 19.96 14.51 -29.37
N THR A 78 19.54 14.65 -30.63
CA THR A 78 18.84 15.84 -31.14
C THR A 78 17.77 15.39 -32.12
N SER A 79 16.52 15.66 -31.78
CA SER A 79 15.37 15.45 -32.65
C SER A 79 14.96 16.78 -33.23
N LEU A 80 15.08 16.91 -34.55
CA LEU A 80 14.74 18.12 -35.28
C LEU A 80 13.24 18.17 -35.58
N LYS A 81 12.63 19.35 -35.46
CA LYS A 81 11.19 19.59 -35.69
C LYS A 81 10.33 18.57 -34.95
N PHE A 82 10.59 18.45 -33.66
CA PHE A 82 9.94 17.50 -32.79
C PHE A 82 8.44 17.81 -32.66
N ASP A 83 7.59 16.85 -32.98
CA ASP A 83 6.15 16.94 -32.77
C ASP A 83 5.83 16.64 -31.30
N TYR A 84 5.75 17.69 -30.49
CA TYR A 84 5.44 17.59 -29.06
C TYR A 84 3.96 17.31 -28.77
N LEU A 85 3.08 17.29 -29.77
CA LEU A 85 1.65 17.00 -29.59
C LEU A 85 1.35 15.50 -29.61
N ASN A 86 2.27 14.68 -30.12
CA ASN A 86 2.13 13.24 -30.20
C ASN A 86 3.19 12.53 -29.34
N PRO A 87 2.87 11.36 -28.76
CA PRO A 87 3.85 10.57 -28.04
C PRO A 87 4.94 10.05 -29.00
N ALA A 88 6.19 10.14 -28.57
CA ALA A 88 7.36 9.72 -29.33
C ALA A 88 8.33 8.93 -28.46
N THR A 89 9.01 7.96 -29.08
CA THR A 89 9.97 7.09 -28.41
C THR A 89 11.31 7.13 -29.15
N PHE A 90 12.40 7.27 -28.40
CA PHE A 90 13.76 7.34 -28.93
C PHE A 90 14.67 6.33 -28.23
N ASP A 91 15.28 5.43 -28.99
CA ASP A 91 16.29 4.50 -28.46
C ASP A 91 17.68 5.08 -28.61
N ILE A 92 18.34 5.31 -27.48
CA ILE A 92 19.61 6.02 -27.39
C ILE A 92 20.66 5.08 -26.80
N ARG A 93 21.79 4.93 -27.51
CA ARG A 93 22.95 4.19 -27.00
C ARG A 93 23.81 5.15 -26.19
N LEU A 94 23.74 5.03 -24.87
CA LEU A 94 24.47 5.89 -23.95
C LEU A 94 25.81 5.25 -23.54
N LYS A 95 26.90 6.01 -23.71
CA LYS A 95 28.22 5.62 -23.21
C LYS A 95 28.34 5.99 -21.73
N VAL A 96 28.50 4.99 -20.87
CA VAL A 96 28.53 5.19 -19.42
C VAL A 96 29.95 5.62 -18.96
N PRO A 97 30.11 6.82 -18.36
CA PRO A 97 31.41 7.28 -17.88
C PRO A 97 32.03 6.33 -16.84
N ARG A 98 33.37 6.26 -16.79
CA ARG A 98 34.09 5.45 -15.77
C ARG A 98 33.69 5.83 -14.35
N LYS A 99 33.44 7.12 -14.09
CA LYS A 99 33.00 7.62 -12.78
C LYS A 99 31.66 7.02 -12.37
N THR A 100 30.70 6.94 -13.29
CA THR A 100 29.39 6.34 -13.05
C THR A 100 29.49 4.82 -12.83
N ARG A 101 30.33 4.12 -13.62
CA ARG A 101 30.58 2.68 -13.43
C ARG A 101 31.17 2.32 -12.07
N ASN A 102 31.95 3.24 -11.50
CA ASN A 102 32.51 3.10 -10.16
C ASN A 102 31.56 3.65 -9.08
N ASN A 103 30.27 3.27 -9.14
CA ASN A 103 29.22 3.67 -8.20
C ASN A 103 29.03 5.19 -8.09
N GLY A 104 29.10 5.88 -9.24
CA GLY A 104 28.85 7.32 -9.35
C GLY A 104 27.47 7.60 -9.94
N THR A 105 27.11 8.88 -10.00
CA THR A 105 25.84 9.35 -10.55
C THR A 105 25.91 9.60 -12.06
N LEU A 106 24.74 9.67 -12.68
CA LEU A 106 24.57 10.11 -14.06
C LEU A 106 23.19 10.77 -14.18
N PHE A 107 23.15 11.92 -14.84
CA PHE A 107 21.95 12.70 -15.06
C PHE A 107 21.75 12.92 -16.55
N MET A 108 20.49 13.01 -16.96
CA MET A 108 20.09 13.44 -18.29
C MET A 108 19.38 14.79 -18.19
N HIS A 109 19.80 15.73 -19.01
CA HIS A 109 19.18 17.04 -19.15
C HIS A 109 18.42 17.09 -20.45
N ALA A 110 17.12 17.38 -20.37
CA ALA A 110 16.25 17.47 -21.52
C ALA A 110 15.74 18.90 -21.67
N VAL A 111 15.78 19.42 -22.90
CA VAL A 111 15.41 20.80 -23.23
C VAL A 111 14.71 20.86 -24.59
N LEU A 112 13.73 21.76 -24.70
CA LEU A 112 13.08 22.12 -25.95
C LEU A 112 13.63 23.47 -26.42
N LEU A 113 14.11 23.53 -27.67
CA LEU A 113 14.77 24.71 -28.23
C LEU A 113 14.12 25.15 -29.54
N ASP A 114 14.10 26.47 -29.76
CA ASP A 114 13.80 27.06 -31.07
C ASP A 114 14.97 26.88 -32.06
N ASP A 115 14.70 27.03 -33.36
CA ASP A 115 15.71 27.03 -34.44
C ASP A 115 16.90 27.96 -34.13
N SER A 116 16.63 29.16 -33.62
CA SER A 116 17.66 30.18 -33.36
C SER A 116 18.62 29.85 -32.20
N ARG A 117 18.28 28.85 -31.38
CA ARG A 117 19.02 28.48 -30.15
C ARG A 117 19.62 27.09 -30.20
N LEU A 118 19.32 26.31 -31.22
CA LEU A 118 19.77 24.92 -31.40
C LEU A 118 21.30 24.75 -31.36
N TYR A 119 22.05 25.75 -31.82
CA TYR A 119 23.50 25.75 -31.92
C TYR A 119 24.21 26.51 -30.79
N ARG A 120 23.47 26.99 -29.78
CA ARG A 120 24.08 27.68 -28.63
C ARG A 120 24.76 26.69 -27.70
N GLU A 121 25.75 27.17 -26.96
CA GLU A 121 26.44 26.38 -25.94
C GLU A 121 25.51 26.05 -24.77
N PHE A 122 25.78 24.93 -24.12
CA PHE A 122 24.95 24.45 -23.00
C PHE A 122 24.85 25.50 -21.87
N ASP A 123 25.94 26.21 -21.57
CA ASP A 123 25.99 27.29 -20.57
C ASP A 123 24.96 28.40 -20.82
N GLU A 124 24.75 28.76 -22.09
CA GLU A 124 23.80 29.80 -22.46
C GLU A 124 22.36 29.28 -22.38
N ILE A 125 22.15 28.02 -22.80
CA ILE A 125 20.85 27.35 -22.75
C ILE A 125 20.36 27.26 -21.31
N VAL A 126 21.22 26.89 -20.35
CA VAL A 126 20.81 26.72 -18.94
C VAL A 126 20.38 28.03 -18.29
N ARG A 127 20.95 29.15 -18.72
CA ARG A 127 20.59 30.49 -18.24
C ARG A 127 19.30 31.01 -18.85
N THR A 128 18.98 30.61 -20.08
CA THR A 128 17.93 31.25 -20.88
C THR A 128 16.69 30.39 -21.10
N GLU A 129 16.79 29.07 -20.98
CA GLU A 129 15.73 28.10 -21.26
C GLU A 129 15.31 27.30 -20.04
N SER A 130 14.14 26.66 -20.10
CA SER A 130 13.71 25.67 -19.10
C SER A 130 14.35 24.32 -19.38
N ILE A 131 15.22 23.86 -18.47
CA ILE A 131 15.85 22.55 -18.55
C ILE A 131 15.32 21.67 -17.44
N HIS A 132 14.99 20.44 -17.78
CA HIS A 132 14.67 19.42 -16.81
C HIS A 132 15.83 18.43 -16.65
N THR A 133 16.27 18.25 -15.41
CA THR A 133 17.30 17.27 -15.04
C THR A 133 16.63 16.04 -14.44
N LEU A 134 16.93 14.86 -14.98
CA LEU A 134 16.46 13.58 -14.48
C LEU A 134 17.65 12.70 -14.05
N PRO A 135 17.60 12.06 -12.87
CA PRO A 135 18.61 11.09 -12.46
C PRO A 135 18.42 9.80 -13.27
N LEU A 136 19.48 9.35 -13.96
CA LEU A 136 19.49 8.06 -14.66
C LEU A 136 20.00 6.92 -13.78
N VAL A 137 20.69 7.24 -12.67
CA VAL A 137 21.25 6.25 -11.76
C VAL A 137 20.63 6.39 -10.38
N THR A 138 20.10 5.28 -9.88
CA THR A 138 19.53 5.13 -8.53
C THR A 138 20.31 4.06 -7.77
N HIS A 139 20.49 4.27 -6.46
CA HIS A 139 21.23 3.36 -5.61
C HIS A 139 20.24 2.57 -4.77
N THR A 140 20.06 1.31 -5.12
CA THR A 140 19.00 0.47 -4.56
C THR A 140 19.61 -0.81 -3.99
N GLU A 141 18.95 -1.38 -2.99
CA GLU A 141 19.32 -2.71 -2.50
C GLU A 141 18.96 -3.76 -3.57
N PRO A 142 19.83 -4.76 -3.82
CA PRO A 142 19.52 -5.82 -4.77
C PRO A 142 18.28 -6.60 -4.28
N GLN A 143 17.31 -6.80 -5.18
CA GLN A 143 16.18 -7.69 -4.89
C GLN A 143 16.72 -9.07 -4.50
N ALA A 144 16.24 -9.61 -3.38
CA ALA A 144 16.65 -10.93 -2.92
C ALA A 144 16.29 -11.98 -3.98
N ALA A 145 17.29 -12.55 -4.63
CA ALA A 145 17.09 -13.63 -5.60
C ALA A 145 16.38 -14.81 -4.92
N THR A 146 15.27 -15.25 -5.50
CA THR A 146 14.56 -16.48 -5.11
C THR A 146 15.24 -17.68 -5.76
N PHE A 147 15.48 -18.76 -5.01
CA PHE A 147 16.15 -19.97 -5.51
C PHE A 147 15.35 -21.23 -5.19
N ASN A 148 15.47 -22.23 -6.06
CA ASN A 148 14.92 -23.56 -5.77
C ASN A 148 15.83 -24.27 -4.76
N LEU A 149 15.32 -24.46 -3.54
CA LEU A 149 16.08 -25.01 -2.41
C LEU A 149 16.67 -26.40 -2.69
N LEU A 150 16.02 -27.20 -3.53
CA LEU A 150 16.46 -28.56 -3.87
C LEU A 150 17.45 -28.63 -5.05
N GLN A 151 17.42 -27.67 -5.98
CA GLN A 151 18.24 -27.71 -7.19
C GLN A 151 19.67 -27.19 -6.99
N GLN A 152 19.93 -26.46 -5.90
CA GLN A 152 21.22 -25.81 -5.67
C GLN A 152 22.30 -26.73 -5.05
N ASN A 153 21.97 -27.98 -4.69
CA ASN A 153 22.96 -28.91 -4.15
C ASN A 153 23.99 -29.41 -5.18
N ASN A 154 23.81 -29.10 -6.48
CA ASN A 154 24.69 -29.62 -7.54
C ASN A 154 25.74 -28.63 -8.07
N GLU A 155 25.72 -27.34 -7.72
CA GLU A 155 26.82 -26.42 -8.04
C GLU A 155 27.11 -25.49 -6.87
N GLY A 156 28.36 -25.51 -6.37
CA GLY A 156 28.82 -24.86 -5.15
C GLY A 156 28.84 -23.32 -5.17
N GLN A 157 27.68 -22.68 -5.37
CA GLN A 157 27.50 -21.26 -5.05
C GLN A 157 27.14 -21.12 -3.58
N LYS A 158 28.14 -20.70 -2.79
CA LYS A 158 27.96 -20.27 -1.40
C LYS A 158 26.82 -19.25 -1.33
N VAL A 159 25.81 -19.53 -0.51
CA VAL A 159 24.86 -18.55 0.00
C VAL A 159 25.69 -17.36 0.52
N PRO A 160 25.54 -16.14 -0.01
CA PRO A 160 26.24 -15.01 0.59
C PRO A 160 25.63 -14.78 1.97
N GLU A 161 26.40 -15.13 3.01
CA GLU A 161 26.18 -14.60 4.36
C GLU A 161 25.98 -13.09 4.27
N LYS A 162 25.07 -12.56 5.09
CA LYS A 162 24.68 -11.15 5.23
C LYS A 162 25.91 -10.22 5.36
N LYS A 163 26.61 -9.95 4.26
CA LYS A 163 27.48 -8.80 4.12
C LYS A 163 26.56 -7.61 4.06
N SER A 164 26.87 -6.58 4.85
CA SER A 164 26.19 -5.29 4.82
C SER A 164 25.83 -4.93 3.38
N VAL A 165 24.53 -4.89 3.10
CA VAL A 165 23.99 -4.68 1.76
C VAL A 165 24.40 -3.26 1.36
N ARG A 166 25.50 -3.14 0.62
CA ARG A 166 25.88 -1.86 0.04
C ARG A 166 24.93 -1.62 -1.13
N PRO A 167 24.26 -0.46 -1.21
CA PRO A 167 23.38 -0.18 -2.32
C PRO A 167 24.21 -0.15 -3.62
N TYR A 168 23.73 -0.85 -4.64
CA TYR A 168 24.40 -0.91 -5.94
C TYR A 168 23.77 0.12 -6.89
N ALA A 169 24.59 0.70 -7.76
CA ALA A 169 24.12 1.59 -8.82
C ALA A 169 23.29 0.81 -9.84
N HIS A 170 22.05 1.23 -10.05
CA HIS A 170 21.18 0.77 -11.12
C HIS A 170 20.94 1.91 -12.10
N ILE A 171 20.97 1.60 -13.39
CA ILE A 171 20.66 2.55 -14.46
C ILE A 171 19.23 2.35 -14.95
N THR A 172 18.52 3.44 -15.20
CA THR A 172 17.18 3.42 -15.78
C THR A 172 17.26 3.14 -17.29
N THR A 173 16.66 2.05 -17.75
CA THR A 173 16.58 1.72 -19.19
C THR A 173 15.46 2.46 -19.90
N VAL A 174 14.42 2.87 -19.19
CA VAL A 174 13.30 3.66 -19.72
C VAL A 174 13.23 4.99 -19.00
N ALA A 175 13.35 6.10 -19.75
CA ALA A 175 13.28 7.46 -19.22
C ALA A 175 12.00 8.14 -19.73
N PRO A 176 10.88 8.09 -18.98
CA PRO A 176 9.65 8.75 -19.37
C PRO A 176 9.70 10.25 -19.05
N LEU A 177 9.39 11.06 -20.06
CA LEU A 177 9.32 12.51 -20.05
C LEU A 177 7.91 12.94 -20.46
N SER A 178 7.37 13.94 -19.75
CA SER A 178 6.08 14.55 -19.98
C SER A 178 6.26 16.02 -20.36
N ILE A 179 5.57 16.47 -21.41
CA ILE A 179 5.55 17.88 -21.85
C ILE A 179 4.16 18.45 -21.60
N LEU A 180 4.09 19.61 -20.94
CA LEU A 180 2.83 20.34 -20.80
C LEU A 180 2.46 21.00 -22.13
N THR A 181 1.39 20.53 -22.77
CA THR A 181 0.96 21.02 -24.10
C THR A 181 -0.36 21.79 -24.11
N ASP A 182 -1.08 21.80 -22.97
CA ASP A 182 -2.35 22.52 -22.84
C ASP A 182 -2.20 24.03 -23.09
N ASP A 183 -3.19 24.61 -23.77
CA ASP A 183 -3.31 26.07 -23.93
C ASP A 183 -3.82 26.68 -22.62
N LEU A 184 -2.89 27.08 -21.76
CA LEU A 184 -3.16 27.61 -20.44
C LEU A 184 -2.82 29.09 -20.35
N LYS A 185 -3.67 29.81 -19.61
CA LYS A 185 -3.44 31.18 -19.17
C LYS A 185 -3.44 31.20 -17.65
N LEU A 186 -2.26 31.28 -17.06
CA LEU A 186 -2.10 31.22 -15.61
C LEU A 186 -1.96 32.64 -15.03
N PRO A 187 -2.76 33.03 -14.02
CA PRO A 187 -2.62 34.32 -13.35
C PRO A 187 -1.39 34.31 -12.44
N SER A 188 -0.62 35.41 -12.43
CA SER A 188 0.65 35.50 -11.66
C SER A 188 0.50 35.21 -10.17
N ASN A 189 -0.67 35.51 -9.60
CA ASN A 189 -0.90 35.45 -8.15
C ASN A 189 -1.46 34.10 -7.68
N LYS A 190 -1.96 33.25 -8.59
CA LYS A 190 -2.54 31.94 -8.26
C LYS A 190 -1.78 30.78 -8.90
N ILE A 191 -0.49 30.97 -9.20
CA ILE A 191 0.37 29.88 -9.63
C ILE A 191 0.58 28.95 -8.42
N PRO A 192 0.28 27.64 -8.55
CA PRO A 192 0.52 26.68 -7.48
C PRO A 192 2.01 26.57 -7.09
N GLY A 193 2.25 26.35 -5.80
CA GLY A 193 3.59 26.25 -5.18
C GLY A 193 4.55 25.30 -5.91
N GLU A 194 4.03 24.14 -6.31
CA GLU A 194 4.74 23.05 -6.95
C GLU A 194 5.21 23.34 -8.38
N LEU A 195 4.58 24.30 -9.06
CA LEU A 195 4.92 24.67 -10.44
C LEU A 195 5.97 25.78 -10.52
N TYR A 196 6.16 26.57 -9.46
CA TYR A 196 7.13 27.68 -9.46
C TYR A 196 8.56 27.29 -9.88
N PRO A 197 9.15 26.15 -9.45
CA PRO A 197 10.50 25.78 -9.84
C PRO A 197 10.64 25.48 -11.35
N TYR A 198 9.54 25.12 -12.01
CA TYR A 198 9.53 24.68 -13.41
C TYR A 198 9.07 25.78 -14.37
N ILE A 199 8.39 26.82 -13.86
CA ILE A 199 7.92 27.95 -14.67
C ILE A 199 9.04 28.98 -14.81
N ARG A 200 9.50 29.18 -16.05
CA ARG A 200 10.32 30.33 -16.45
C ARG A 200 9.52 31.20 -17.40
N VAL A 201 9.44 32.50 -17.13
CA VAL A 201 8.65 33.44 -17.94
C VAL A 201 9.55 34.31 -18.81
N ARG A 202 9.18 34.45 -20.07
CA ARG A 202 9.82 35.32 -21.05
C ARG A 202 8.76 36.09 -21.84
N SER A 203 8.83 37.42 -21.81
CA SER A 203 7.93 38.30 -22.58
C SER A 203 6.43 38.01 -22.35
N GLY A 204 6.03 37.71 -21.11
CA GLY A 204 4.64 37.39 -20.76
C GLY A 204 4.19 35.97 -21.15
N LYS A 205 5.08 35.13 -21.68
CA LYS A 205 4.82 33.70 -21.94
C LYS A 205 5.67 32.82 -21.02
N PHE A 206 5.12 31.73 -20.51
CA PHE A 206 5.94 30.74 -19.80
C PHE A 206 6.53 29.74 -20.79
N LEU A 207 7.81 29.40 -20.60
CA LEU A 207 8.56 28.47 -21.43
C LEU A 207 7.99 27.04 -21.31
N PRO A 208 8.24 26.18 -22.30
CA PRO A 208 7.78 24.79 -22.27
C PRO A 208 8.19 24.08 -20.97
N ILE A 209 7.23 23.47 -20.29
CA ILE A 209 7.50 22.69 -19.08
C ILE A 209 7.70 21.23 -19.49
N LEU A 210 8.94 20.78 -19.34
CA LEU A 210 9.31 19.37 -19.48
C LEU A 210 9.56 18.81 -18.08
N GLN A 211 9.02 17.62 -17.81
CA GLN A 211 9.17 16.97 -16.52
C GLN A 211 9.37 15.46 -16.70
N HIS A 212 10.25 14.87 -15.90
CA HIS A 212 10.30 13.43 -15.70
C HIS A 212 8.98 12.92 -15.12
N ASN A 213 8.38 11.95 -15.81
CA ASN A 213 7.13 11.34 -15.36
C ASN A 213 7.46 10.25 -14.33
N VAL A 214 7.51 10.67 -13.06
CA VAL A 214 7.83 9.81 -11.91
C VAL A 214 6.86 8.64 -11.80
N LEU A 215 5.60 8.81 -12.20
CA LEU A 215 4.56 7.77 -12.12
C LEU A 215 4.83 6.61 -13.09
N LYS A 216 5.35 6.91 -14.28
CA LYS A 216 5.73 5.89 -15.29
C LYS A 216 7.12 5.30 -15.06
N SER A 217 7.88 5.83 -14.10
CA SER A 217 9.23 5.36 -13.76
C SER A 217 9.17 4.22 -12.74
N ARG A 218 9.35 2.99 -13.24
CA ARG A 218 9.25 1.74 -12.47
C ARG A 218 10.59 1.15 -12.07
N LEU A 219 10.61 0.42 -10.95
CA LEU A 219 11.76 -0.40 -10.56
C LEU A 219 12.08 -1.51 -11.58
N SER A 220 11.08 -2.02 -12.30
CA SER A 220 11.28 -3.03 -13.36
C SER A 220 12.14 -2.53 -14.53
N HIS A 221 12.24 -1.20 -14.71
CA HIS A 221 13.07 -0.59 -15.74
C HIS A 221 14.50 -0.32 -15.26
N PHE A 222 14.87 -0.77 -14.06
CA PHE A 222 16.22 -0.57 -13.54
C PHE A 222 17.09 -1.78 -13.87
N GLN A 223 18.25 -1.50 -14.45
CA GLN A 223 19.26 -2.50 -14.78
C GLN A 223 20.48 -2.29 -13.88
N LEU A 224 20.99 -3.37 -13.28
CA LEU A 224 22.20 -3.31 -12.47
C LEU A 224 23.40 -2.87 -13.33
N LEU A 225 24.11 -1.82 -12.89
CA LEU A 225 25.35 -1.41 -13.52
C LEU A 225 26.50 -2.26 -13.01
N ASN A 226 27.20 -2.90 -13.95
CA ASN A 226 28.45 -3.59 -13.67
C ASN A 226 29.64 -2.75 -14.15
N SER A 227 30.82 -2.97 -13.57
CA SER A 227 32.05 -2.23 -13.94
C SER A 227 32.44 -2.42 -15.41
N SER A 228 31.99 -3.51 -16.03
CA SER A 228 32.20 -3.85 -17.44
C SER A 228 31.19 -3.23 -18.40
N SER A 229 30.05 -2.71 -17.93
CA SER A 229 28.98 -2.17 -18.77
C SER A 229 29.35 -0.79 -19.33
N THR A 230 29.99 -0.73 -20.51
CA THR A 230 30.42 0.52 -21.15
C THR A 230 29.31 1.25 -21.90
N GLU A 231 28.35 0.50 -22.45
CA GLU A 231 27.24 1.04 -23.23
C GLU A 231 25.92 0.46 -22.71
N VAL A 232 24.91 1.32 -22.62
CA VAL A 232 23.56 0.95 -22.18
C VAL A 232 22.56 1.57 -23.16
N ASN A 233 21.56 0.79 -23.55
CA ASN A 233 20.47 1.27 -24.38
C ASN A 233 19.40 1.87 -23.45
N ILE A 234 19.07 3.14 -23.68
CA ILE A 234 18.03 3.86 -22.94
C ILE A 234 16.95 4.28 -23.92
N THR A 235 15.72 3.91 -23.61
CA THR A 235 14.52 4.30 -24.35
C THR A 235 13.91 5.53 -23.69
N VAL A 236 13.97 6.67 -24.37
CA VAL A 236 13.38 7.94 -23.91
C VAL A 236 11.97 8.06 -24.49
N ASN A 237 10.97 8.01 -23.61
CA ASN A 237 9.57 8.12 -23.98
C ASN A 237 9.08 9.53 -23.67
N VAL A 238 8.77 10.32 -24.70
CA VAL A 238 8.28 11.69 -24.55
C VAL A 238 6.80 11.71 -24.89
N ALA A 239 5.96 12.14 -23.95
CA ALA A 239 4.51 12.20 -24.15
C ALA A 239 3.95 13.59 -23.79
N PRO A 240 2.94 14.09 -24.54
CA PRO A 240 2.16 15.25 -24.11
C PRO A 240 1.39 14.91 -22.82
N THR A 241 1.20 15.89 -21.96
CA THR A 241 0.50 15.75 -20.68
C THR A 241 -0.34 16.99 -20.41
N SER A 242 -1.50 16.79 -19.78
CA SER A 242 -2.40 17.87 -19.37
C SER A 242 -1.98 18.51 -18.06
N TYR A 243 -2.48 19.72 -17.79
CA TYR A 243 -2.22 20.47 -16.57
C TYR A 243 -2.48 19.66 -15.30
N GLY A 244 -3.65 19.03 -15.22
CA GLY A 244 -4.06 18.26 -14.04
C GLY A 244 -3.18 17.04 -13.80
N SER A 245 -2.85 16.30 -14.87
CA SER A 245 -1.97 15.13 -14.77
C SER A 245 -0.54 15.52 -14.38
N LEU A 246 -0.03 16.64 -14.90
CA LEU A 246 1.27 17.18 -14.51
C LEU A 246 1.29 17.56 -13.02
N ARG A 247 0.29 18.32 -12.55
CA ARG A 247 0.20 18.72 -11.14
C ARG A 247 0.05 17.53 -10.21
N LEU A 248 -0.77 16.55 -10.57
CA LEU A 248 -0.88 15.31 -9.80
C LEU A 248 0.48 14.60 -9.72
N SER A 249 1.20 14.47 -10.83
CA SER A 249 2.53 13.86 -10.86
C SER A 249 3.53 14.60 -9.96
N LEU A 250 3.52 15.94 -9.96
CA LEU A 250 4.35 16.76 -9.07
C LEU A 250 3.97 16.59 -7.59
N HIS A 251 2.68 16.60 -7.27
CA HIS A 251 2.21 16.37 -5.89
C HIS A 251 2.58 14.97 -5.39
N VAL A 252 2.35 13.94 -6.21
CA VAL A 252 2.73 12.56 -5.86
C VAL A 252 4.24 12.47 -5.69
N ARG A 253 5.06 13.07 -6.57
CA ARG A 253 6.52 13.11 -6.40
C ARG A 253 6.92 13.68 -5.03
N LEU A 254 6.40 14.84 -4.66
CA LEU A 254 6.70 15.47 -3.37
C LEU A 254 6.26 14.59 -2.19
N ALA A 255 5.10 13.92 -2.31
CA ALA A 255 4.62 12.98 -1.30
C ALA A 255 5.53 11.74 -1.20
N LEU A 256 6.03 11.21 -2.32
CA LEU A 256 6.97 10.08 -2.33
C LEU A 256 8.31 10.45 -1.69
N GLU A 257 8.82 11.67 -1.92
CA GLU A 257 10.03 12.17 -1.25
C GLU A 257 9.84 12.23 0.28
N GLN A 258 8.65 12.62 0.76
CA GLN A 258 8.31 12.56 2.18
C GLN A 258 8.19 11.13 2.71
N LEU A 259 7.60 10.21 1.94
CA LEU A 259 7.53 8.79 2.32
C LEU A 259 8.92 8.18 2.46
N PHE A 260 9.85 8.50 1.55
CA PHE A 260 11.24 8.09 1.68
C PHE A 260 11.90 8.65 2.95
N ALA A 261 11.65 9.92 3.28
CA ALA A 261 12.15 10.53 4.52
C ALA A 261 11.57 9.86 5.79
N LEU A 262 10.37 9.28 5.71
CA LEU A 262 9.74 8.49 6.76
C LEU A 262 10.24 7.02 6.81
N GLY A 263 11.11 6.62 5.88
CA GLY A 263 11.73 5.29 5.85
C GLY A 263 10.97 4.24 5.04
N PHE A 264 10.08 4.64 4.12
CA PHE A 264 9.43 3.71 3.20
C PHE A 264 10.43 3.11 2.21
N SER A 265 10.23 1.85 1.82
CA SER A 265 11.08 1.16 0.85
C SER A 265 10.79 1.66 -0.57
N GLU A 266 11.79 1.56 -1.47
CA GLU A 266 11.59 1.88 -2.89
C GLU A 266 10.50 1.02 -3.53
N LYS A 267 10.33 -0.22 -3.06
CA LYS A 267 9.25 -1.11 -3.50
C LYS A 267 7.88 -0.52 -3.17
N ASP A 268 7.68 -0.06 -1.93
CA ASP A 268 6.40 0.52 -1.50
C ASP A 268 6.06 1.76 -2.33
N VAL A 269 7.08 2.57 -2.61
CA VAL A 269 6.96 3.76 -3.46
C VAL A 269 6.62 3.38 -4.89
N ASP A 270 7.20 2.30 -5.43
CA ASP A 270 6.86 1.80 -6.75
C ASP A 270 5.42 1.30 -6.84
N ASP A 271 4.94 0.59 -5.81
CA ASP A 271 3.56 0.14 -5.71
C ASP A 271 2.58 1.34 -5.65
N VAL A 272 2.95 2.40 -4.91
CA VAL A 272 2.17 3.66 -4.91
C VAL A 272 2.15 4.30 -6.29
N LYS A 273 3.29 4.44 -6.98
CA LYS A 273 3.32 4.88 -8.39
C LYS A 273 2.42 4.00 -9.27
N GLY A 274 2.28 2.72 -8.91
CA GLY A 274 1.34 1.71 -9.44
C GLY A 274 -0.02 2.27 -9.68
N ILE A 275 -0.58 2.73 -8.58
CA ILE A 275 -1.95 3.19 -8.43
C ILE A 275 -2.22 4.47 -9.22
N PHE A 276 -1.22 5.35 -9.38
CA PHE A 276 -1.39 6.67 -10.01
C PHE A 276 -0.98 6.74 -11.49
N ALA A 277 -0.21 5.78 -12.03
CA ALA A 277 0.39 5.92 -13.37
C ALA A 277 -0.62 5.85 -14.54
N ASP A 278 -1.65 5.01 -14.42
CA ASP A 278 -2.58 4.69 -15.51
C ASP A 278 -4.06 4.83 -15.11
N THR A 279 -4.36 5.48 -13.98
CA THR A 279 -5.74 5.63 -13.49
C THR A 279 -6.40 6.91 -13.99
N ASN A 280 -7.61 6.77 -14.54
CA ASN A 280 -8.50 7.90 -14.80
C ASN A 280 -8.83 8.60 -13.47
N LEU A 281 -9.00 9.92 -13.47
CA LEU A 281 -9.41 10.72 -12.30
C LEU A 281 -10.60 10.11 -11.56
N TYR A 282 -11.58 9.57 -12.28
CA TYR A 282 -12.73 8.89 -11.68
C TYR A 282 -12.34 7.63 -10.91
N LEU A 283 -11.45 6.81 -11.49
CA LEU A 283 -10.96 5.60 -10.85
C LEU A 283 -10.10 5.94 -9.64
N LEU A 284 -9.21 6.94 -9.77
CA LEU A 284 -8.37 7.40 -8.68
C LEU A 284 -9.21 7.92 -7.49
N SER A 285 -10.22 8.74 -7.78
CA SER A 285 -11.14 9.25 -6.75
C SER A 285 -11.91 8.12 -6.06
N ALA A 286 -12.36 7.13 -6.84
CA ALA A 286 -12.99 5.92 -6.30
C ALA A 286 -12.02 5.12 -5.42
N THR A 287 -10.76 4.93 -5.83
CA THR A 287 -9.75 4.22 -5.03
C THR A 287 -9.49 4.91 -3.69
N VAL A 288 -9.37 6.25 -3.67
CA VAL A 288 -9.20 7.01 -2.43
C VAL A 288 -10.43 6.87 -1.52
N LEU A 289 -11.63 6.94 -2.09
CA LEU A 289 -12.87 6.77 -1.34
C LEU A 289 -12.99 5.36 -0.73
N ILE A 290 -12.76 4.33 -1.55
CA ILE A 290 -12.81 2.92 -1.12
C ILE A 290 -11.75 2.65 -0.03
N ALA A 291 -10.53 3.17 -0.18
CA ALA A 291 -9.46 3.01 0.81
C ALA A 291 -9.82 3.70 2.14
N SER A 292 -10.44 4.88 2.07
CA SER A 292 -10.91 5.60 3.24
C SER A 292 -12.04 4.84 3.95
N CYS A 293 -13.01 4.31 3.21
CA CYS A 293 -14.08 3.47 3.77
C CYS A 293 -13.54 2.20 4.42
N HIS A 294 -12.55 1.54 3.79
CA HIS A 294 -11.88 0.36 4.33
C HIS A 294 -11.25 0.64 5.70
N LEU A 295 -10.43 1.70 5.81
CA LEU A 295 -9.80 2.09 7.07
C LEU A 295 -10.83 2.45 8.16
N LEU A 296 -11.94 3.10 7.78
CA LEU A 296 -13.02 3.44 8.70
C LEU A 296 -13.70 2.17 9.25
N PHE A 297 -14.03 1.21 8.39
CA PHE A 297 -14.68 -0.02 8.79
C PHE A 297 -13.76 -0.92 9.61
N ASP A 298 -12.46 -0.99 9.30
CA ASP A 298 -11.45 -1.62 10.15
C ASP A 298 -11.44 -1.01 11.56
N PHE A 299 -11.37 0.32 11.65
CA PHE A 299 -11.40 1.00 12.94
C PHE A 299 -12.69 0.70 13.73
N LEU A 300 -13.85 0.71 13.06
CA LEU A 300 -15.13 0.39 13.69
C LEU A 300 -15.21 -1.08 14.12
N ALA A 301 -14.64 -2.00 13.33
CA ALA A 301 -14.54 -3.41 13.65
C ALA A 301 -13.70 -3.61 14.92
N PHE A 302 -12.49 -3.03 14.97
CA PHE A 302 -11.61 -3.10 16.14
C PHE A 302 -12.26 -2.50 17.38
N LYS A 303 -12.84 -1.30 17.26
CA LYS A 303 -13.51 -0.63 18.37
C LYS A 303 -14.63 -1.48 18.95
N ASN A 304 -15.47 -2.05 18.10
CA ASN A 304 -16.60 -2.85 18.53
C ASN A 304 -16.14 -4.18 19.16
N ASP A 305 -15.14 -4.82 18.56
CA ASP A 305 -14.56 -6.05 19.08
C ASP A 305 -13.89 -5.84 20.44
N VAL A 306 -13.05 -4.81 20.61
CA VAL A 306 -12.45 -4.45 21.90
C VAL A 306 -13.54 -4.10 22.93
N SER A 307 -14.58 -3.38 22.53
CA SER A 307 -15.69 -3.01 23.41
C SER A 307 -16.52 -4.23 23.86
N PHE A 308 -16.75 -5.19 22.97
CA PHE A 308 -17.43 -6.45 23.25
C PHE A 308 -16.62 -7.29 24.24
N TRP A 309 -15.34 -7.51 23.93
CA TRP A 309 -14.46 -8.29 24.80
C TRP A 309 -14.21 -7.61 26.13
N ARG A 310 -14.16 -6.28 26.21
CA ARG A 310 -13.99 -5.56 27.48
C ARG A 310 -15.18 -5.76 28.43
N ARG A 311 -16.40 -5.68 27.92
CA ARG A 311 -17.65 -5.71 28.73
C ARG A 311 -18.08 -7.10 29.16
N LYS A 312 -17.67 -8.15 28.46
CA LYS A 312 -18.11 -9.52 28.74
C LYS A 312 -17.44 -10.10 30.00
N ARG A 313 -18.26 -10.54 30.97
CA ARG A 313 -17.83 -11.18 32.24
C ARG A 313 -17.93 -12.71 32.22
N SER A 314 -18.94 -13.29 31.56
CA SER A 314 -19.03 -14.75 31.34
C SER A 314 -18.55 -15.12 29.94
N LEU A 315 -17.64 -16.09 29.83
CA LEU A 315 -17.16 -16.60 28.53
C LEU A 315 -18.02 -17.77 28.00
N ALA A 316 -19.16 -18.05 28.62
CA ALA A 316 -20.10 -19.08 28.16
C ALA A 316 -20.50 -18.87 26.68
N GLY A 317 -20.30 -19.90 25.86
CA GLY A 317 -20.53 -19.86 24.40
C GLY A 317 -19.35 -19.34 23.56
N LEU A 318 -18.22 -18.99 24.18
CA LEU A 318 -16.96 -18.68 23.49
C LEU A 318 -15.92 -19.76 23.80
N SER A 319 -15.38 -20.39 22.75
CA SER A 319 -14.38 -21.43 22.91
C SER A 319 -12.98 -20.87 23.04
N ALA A 320 -12.32 -21.19 24.15
CA ALA A 320 -10.95 -20.78 24.41
C ALA A 320 -9.95 -21.32 23.37
N ARG A 321 -10.21 -22.53 22.84
CA ARG A 321 -9.38 -23.14 21.80
C ARG A 321 -9.49 -22.39 20.47
N THR A 322 -10.69 -21.94 20.14
CA THR A 322 -10.94 -21.16 18.92
C THR A 322 -10.29 -19.78 18.99
N VAL A 323 -10.28 -19.13 20.17
CA VAL A 323 -9.56 -17.86 20.37
C VAL A 323 -8.05 -18.05 20.27
N LEU A 324 -7.50 -19.09 20.91
CA LEU A 324 -6.06 -19.41 20.79
C LEU A 324 -5.63 -19.69 19.35
N TRP A 325 -6.44 -20.46 18.62
CA TRP A 325 -6.15 -20.76 17.23
C TRP A 325 -6.23 -19.52 16.33
N ARG A 326 -7.22 -18.64 16.55
CA ARG A 326 -7.33 -17.37 15.83
C ARG A 326 -6.13 -16.47 16.08
N ALA A 327 -5.66 -16.37 17.33
CA ALA A 327 -4.47 -15.60 17.66
C ALA A 327 -3.20 -16.17 17.00
N PHE A 328 -3.02 -17.49 17.02
CA PHE A 328 -1.92 -18.16 16.32
C PHE A 328 -1.97 -17.90 14.81
N SER A 329 -3.14 -18.08 14.20
CA SER A 329 -3.36 -17.87 12.76
C SER A 329 -3.06 -16.43 12.36
N GLN A 330 -3.59 -15.45 13.10
CA GLN A 330 -3.38 -14.03 12.83
C GLN A 330 -1.91 -13.62 12.96
N LEU A 331 -1.18 -14.18 13.93
CA LEU A 331 0.23 -13.92 14.15
C LEU A 331 1.09 -14.50 13.03
N VAL A 332 0.79 -15.72 12.55
CA VAL A 332 1.44 -16.33 11.38
C VAL A 332 1.20 -15.48 10.13
N ILE A 333 -0.05 -15.08 9.88
CA ILE A 333 -0.40 -14.24 8.71
C ILE A 333 0.32 -12.89 8.79
N PHE A 334 0.40 -12.27 9.97
CA PHE A 334 1.15 -11.03 10.14
C PHE A 334 2.64 -11.19 9.79
N PHE A 335 3.30 -12.24 10.29
CA PHE A 335 4.71 -12.49 9.95
C PHE A 335 4.92 -12.80 8.47
N TYR A 336 3.96 -13.45 7.83
CA TYR A 336 3.97 -13.68 6.39
C TYR A 336 3.87 -12.39 5.58
N LEU A 337 2.90 -11.53 5.92
CA LEU A 337 2.74 -10.22 5.30
C LEU A 337 3.98 -9.33 5.49
N LEU A 338 4.67 -9.49 6.62
CA LEU A 338 5.94 -8.83 6.90
C LEU A 338 7.09 -9.37 6.05
N ASP A 339 7.21 -10.69 5.86
CA ASP A 339 8.26 -11.33 5.03
C ASP A 339 8.07 -11.05 3.53
N GLU A 340 6.82 -11.00 3.08
CA GLU A 340 6.46 -10.68 1.70
C GLU A 340 6.58 -9.18 1.35
N MET A 341 6.95 -8.33 2.32
CA MET A 341 7.06 -6.87 2.13
C MET A 341 5.78 -6.31 1.49
N THR A 342 4.64 -6.67 2.07
CA THR A 342 3.32 -6.23 1.57
C THR A 342 3.03 -4.79 1.93
N SER A 343 2.13 -4.15 1.17
CA SER A 343 1.76 -2.75 1.37
C SER A 343 1.36 -2.46 2.82
N LEU A 344 1.87 -1.36 3.36
CA LEU A 344 1.59 -0.91 4.74
C LEU A 344 0.09 -0.74 5.04
N LEU A 345 -0.72 -0.45 4.01
CA LEU A 345 -2.17 -0.38 4.10
C LEU A 345 -2.80 -1.68 4.65
N VAL A 346 -2.23 -2.83 4.31
CA VAL A 346 -2.70 -4.16 4.77
C VAL A 346 -1.93 -4.61 6.02
N LEU A 347 -0.62 -4.32 6.08
CA LEU A 347 0.25 -4.75 7.18
C LEU A 347 -0.13 -4.09 8.52
N ILE A 348 -0.46 -2.80 8.54
CA ILE A 348 -0.77 -2.07 9.78
C ILE A 348 -2.08 -2.60 10.42
N PRO A 349 -3.22 -2.70 9.71
CA PRO A 349 -4.43 -3.30 10.26
C PRO A 349 -4.23 -4.76 10.68
N ALA A 350 -3.46 -5.56 9.92
CA ALA A 350 -3.14 -6.94 10.29
C ALA A 350 -2.33 -7.02 11.60
N GLY A 351 -1.39 -6.10 11.82
CA GLY A 351 -0.62 -5.97 13.05
C GLY A 351 -1.46 -5.55 14.25
N ILE A 352 -2.33 -4.55 14.11
CA ILE A 352 -3.29 -4.15 15.15
C ILE A 352 -4.20 -5.32 15.51
N SER A 353 -4.70 -6.06 14.51
CA SER A 353 -5.50 -7.27 14.70
C SER A 353 -4.76 -8.33 15.50
N ALA A 354 -3.48 -8.58 15.19
CA ALA A 354 -2.65 -9.55 15.91
C ALA A 354 -2.49 -9.18 17.40
N ILE A 355 -2.28 -7.89 17.70
CA ILE A 355 -2.19 -7.40 19.09
C ILE A 355 -3.52 -7.59 19.83
N ILE A 356 -4.64 -7.27 19.18
CA ILE A 356 -5.98 -7.42 19.77
C ILE A 356 -6.27 -8.91 20.05
N GLU A 357 -5.95 -9.82 19.14
CA GLU A 357 -6.15 -11.26 19.35
C GLU A 357 -5.26 -11.80 20.48
N LEU A 358 -4.00 -11.33 20.58
CA LEU A 358 -3.12 -11.69 21.69
C LEU A 358 -3.67 -11.21 23.05
N TRP A 359 -4.25 -10.01 23.09
CA TRP A 359 -4.94 -9.50 24.27
C TRP A 359 -6.18 -10.34 24.65
N LYS A 360 -6.94 -10.84 23.67
CA LYS A 360 -8.06 -11.76 23.97
C LYS A 360 -7.57 -13.06 24.60
N VAL A 361 -6.46 -13.60 24.12
CA VAL A 361 -5.86 -14.83 24.69
C VAL A 361 -5.51 -14.65 26.17
N THR A 362 -4.90 -13.52 26.54
CA THR A 362 -4.57 -13.27 27.96
C THR A 362 -5.83 -13.17 28.82
N LYS A 363 -6.91 -12.58 28.28
CA LYS A 363 -8.21 -12.49 28.95
C LYS A 363 -8.91 -13.86 29.10
N VAL A 364 -8.94 -14.66 28.03
CA VAL A 364 -9.61 -15.97 28.01
C VAL A 364 -8.90 -17.01 28.88
N LEU A 365 -7.58 -16.94 28.95
CA LEU A 365 -6.79 -17.80 29.84
C LEU A 365 -6.78 -17.31 31.30
N HIS A 366 -7.55 -16.27 31.63
CA HIS A 366 -7.57 -15.61 32.95
C HIS A 366 -6.16 -15.30 33.49
N LEU A 367 -5.24 -14.94 32.60
CA LEU A 367 -3.85 -14.65 32.97
C LEU A 367 -3.77 -13.24 33.52
N ARG A 368 -3.71 -13.08 34.85
CA ARG A 368 -3.36 -11.80 35.45
C ARG A 368 -1.85 -11.65 35.45
N VAL A 369 -1.37 -10.71 34.64
CA VAL A 369 0.04 -10.34 34.57
C VAL A 369 0.28 -9.24 35.60
N SER A 370 1.00 -9.56 36.67
CA SER A 370 1.43 -8.57 37.67
C SER A 370 2.92 -8.32 37.50
N PHE A 371 3.29 -7.08 37.22
CA PHE A 371 4.68 -6.63 37.31
C PHE A 371 5.02 -6.37 38.79
N SER A 372 5.71 -7.29 39.46
CA SER A 372 6.39 -6.98 40.72
C SER A 372 7.90 -6.85 40.44
N GLY A 373 8.35 -5.63 40.12
CA GLY A 373 9.73 -5.37 39.72
C GLY A 373 10.07 -5.91 38.32
N TRP A 374 11.22 -6.57 38.17
CA TRP A 374 11.75 -7.06 36.87
C TRP A 374 11.33 -8.50 36.48
N ARG A 375 10.47 -9.15 37.26
CA ARG A 375 10.00 -10.52 36.99
C ARG A 375 8.50 -10.54 36.67
N LEU A 376 8.17 -11.07 35.49
CA LEU A 376 6.81 -11.32 35.04
C LEU A 376 6.26 -12.53 35.80
N ARG A 377 5.32 -12.32 36.74
CA ARG A 377 4.57 -13.42 37.36
C ARG A 377 3.17 -13.53 36.77
N VAL A 378 2.88 -14.72 36.26
CA VAL A 378 1.64 -15.06 35.56
C VAL A 378 0.96 -16.18 36.34
N TRP A 379 -0.30 -15.95 36.75
CA TRP A 379 -1.12 -16.92 37.48
C TRP A 379 -2.46 -17.12 36.76
N ARG A 380 -3.04 -18.32 36.87
CA ARG A 380 -4.30 -18.71 36.23
C ARG A 380 -5.39 -18.90 37.29
N ASP A 381 -6.49 -18.13 37.19
CA ASP A 381 -7.68 -18.39 38.00
C ASP A 381 -8.46 -19.60 37.46
N SER A 382 -8.84 -20.51 38.36
CA SER A 382 -9.45 -21.79 38.03
C SER A 382 -10.95 -21.77 38.32
N SER A 383 -11.73 -21.07 37.48
CA SER A 383 -13.20 -21.12 37.52
C SER A 383 -13.75 -21.24 36.11
N ALA A 384 -13.75 -22.45 35.55
CA ALA A 384 -14.44 -22.74 34.30
C ALA A 384 -15.90 -23.12 34.58
N ASP A 385 -16.84 -22.27 34.14
CA ASP A 385 -18.28 -22.46 34.32
C ASP A 385 -18.78 -23.73 33.59
N ALA A 386 -19.87 -24.33 34.09
CA ALA A 386 -20.45 -25.55 33.51
C ALA A 386 -20.84 -25.39 32.02
N GLY A 387 -21.24 -24.17 31.61
CA GLY A 387 -21.54 -23.83 30.21
C GLY A 387 -20.29 -23.71 29.31
N GLU A 388 -19.11 -23.44 29.88
CA GLU A 388 -17.85 -23.45 29.14
C GLU A 388 -17.39 -24.88 28.84
N LYS A 389 -17.62 -25.81 29.77
CA LYS A 389 -17.26 -27.23 29.61
C LYS A 389 -18.07 -27.94 28.52
N SER A 390 -19.36 -27.63 28.39
CA SER A 390 -20.21 -28.22 27.33
C SER A 390 -19.80 -27.71 25.94
N THR A 391 -19.56 -26.41 25.81
CA THR A 391 -19.05 -25.78 24.58
C THR A 391 -17.67 -26.32 24.20
N ALA A 392 -16.76 -26.47 25.17
CA ALA A 392 -15.41 -26.98 24.94
C ALA A 392 -15.38 -28.45 24.48
N LYS A 393 -16.38 -29.26 24.86
CA LYS A 393 -16.52 -30.66 24.41
C LYS A 393 -16.97 -30.75 22.95
N ALA A 394 -17.98 -29.97 22.56
CA ALA A 394 -18.46 -29.91 21.17
C ALA A 394 -17.34 -29.46 20.21
N ASP A 395 -16.57 -28.44 20.62
CA ASP A 395 -15.42 -27.98 19.85
C ASP A 395 -14.27 -29.00 19.82
N ALA A 396 -14.05 -29.78 20.89
CA ALA A 396 -13.03 -30.83 20.92
C ALA A 396 -13.28 -31.92 19.88
N GLU A 397 -14.54 -32.33 19.77
CA GLU A 397 -14.97 -33.38 18.86
C GLU A 397 -14.86 -32.93 17.41
N ALA A 398 -15.36 -31.72 17.10
CA ALA A 398 -15.18 -31.12 15.78
C ALA A 398 -13.69 -30.99 15.41
N MET A 399 -12.84 -30.53 16.34
CA MET A 399 -11.42 -30.36 16.08
C MET A 399 -10.67 -31.65 15.83
N LYS A 400 -11.06 -32.74 16.50
CA LYS A 400 -10.44 -34.06 16.33
C LYS A 400 -10.63 -34.58 14.91
N TYR A 401 -11.86 -34.56 14.40
CA TYR A 401 -12.16 -35.01 13.04
C TYR A 401 -11.53 -34.11 11.99
N LEU A 402 -11.53 -32.81 12.24
CA LEU A 402 -10.93 -31.81 11.37
C LEU A 402 -9.41 -31.98 11.25
N SER A 403 -8.71 -32.14 12.37
CA SER A 403 -7.24 -32.27 12.40
C SER A 403 -6.75 -33.53 11.69
N MET A 404 -7.54 -34.61 11.71
CA MET A 404 -7.20 -35.88 11.06
C MET A 404 -7.16 -35.80 9.53
N LEU A 405 -8.04 -34.98 8.92
CA LEU A 405 -8.02 -34.74 7.47
C LEU A 405 -6.96 -33.71 7.06
N LEU A 406 -6.66 -32.78 7.97
CA LEU A 406 -5.97 -31.56 7.63
C LEU A 406 -4.45 -31.62 7.79
N TYR A 407 -3.95 -32.35 8.79
CA TYR A 407 -2.51 -32.61 8.91
C TYR A 407 -1.91 -33.27 7.65
N PRO A 408 -2.50 -34.34 7.06
CA PRO A 408 -1.94 -34.91 5.84
C PRO A 408 -2.02 -33.95 4.64
N LEU A 409 -3.06 -33.13 4.53
CA LEU A 409 -3.20 -32.15 3.46
C LEU A 409 -2.14 -31.02 3.56
N CYS A 410 -1.89 -30.52 4.77
CA CYS A 410 -0.86 -29.50 5.00
C CYS A 410 0.56 -30.05 4.76
N ILE A 411 0.82 -31.31 5.14
CA ILE A 411 2.11 -31.97 4.85
C ILE A 411 2.28 -32.16 3.34
N ALA A 412 1.25 -32.61 2.63
CA ALA A 412 1.29 -32.74 1.18
C ALA A 412 1.52 -31.39 0.48
N GLY A 413 0.87 -30.32 0.95
CA GLY A 413 1.08 -28.96 0.45
C GLY A 413 2.49 -28.42 0.71
N ALA A 414 3.04 -28.68 1.90
CA ALA A 414 4.42 -28.29 2.24
C ALA A 414 5.47 -29.00 1.37
N ILE A 415 5.26 -30.30 1.09
CA ILE A 415 6.10 -31.08 0.19
C ILE A 415 5.99 -30.55 -1.25
N TYR A 416 4.77 -30.26 -1.71
CA TYR A 416 4.55 -29.69 -3.04
C TYR A 416 5.27 -28.33 -3.19
N SER A 417 5.10 -27.42 -2.23
CA SER A 417 5.76 -26.11 -2.24
C SER A 417 7.29 -26.22 -2.20
N LEU A 418 7.84 -27.23 -1.50
CA LEU A 418 9.29 -27.47 -1.49
C LEU A 418 9.85 -27.91 -2.85
N VAL A 419 9.07 -28.68 -3.62
CA VAL A 419 9.50 -29.29 -4.89
C VAL A 419 9.29 -28.36 -6.08
N TYR A 420 8.18 -27.62 -6.10
CA TYR A 420 7.74 -26.89 -7.30
C TYR A 420 7.84 -25.37 -7.19
N GLU A 421 7.99 -24.79 -6.00
CA GLU A 421 8.03 -23.33 -5.81
C GLU A 421 9.43 -22.83 -5.41
N PRO A 422 9.93 -21.74 -6.03
CA PRO A 422 11.19 -21.12 -5.64
C PRO A 422 11.00 -20.27 -4.38
N HIS A 423 11.91 -20.41 -3.41
CA HIS A 423 11.84 -19.71 -2.11
C HIS A 423 13.08 -18.86 -1.87
N LYS A 424 12.94 -17.78 -1.08
CA LYS A 424 14.09 -16.91 -0.71
C LYS A 424 15.04 -17.57 0.30
N SER A 425 14.52 -18.48 1.13
CA SER A 425 15.28 -19.18 2.17
C SER A 425 14.46 -20.33 2.75
N TRP A 426 15.10 -21.21 3.53
CA TRP A 426 14.42 -22.23 4.34
C TRP A 426 13.40 -21.63 5.33
N TYR A 427 13.67 -20.42 5.84
CA TYR A 427 12.71 -19.70 6.69
C TYR A 427 11.46 -19.30 5.90
N SER A 428 11.66 -18.72 4.70
CA SER A 428 10.55 -18.30 3.83
C SER A 428 9.70 -19.51 3.38
N TRP A 429 10.33 -20.65 3.04
CA TRP A 429 9.62 -21.90 2.75
C TRP A 429 8.78 -22.40 3.93
N ALA A 430 9.38 -22.44 5.12
CA ALA A 430 8.67 -22.89 6.33
C ALA A 430 7.50 -21.96 6.65
N LEU A 431 7.71 -20.64 6.52
CA LEU A 431 6.67 -19.63 6.72
C LEU A 431 5.54 -19.79 5.69
N HIS A 432 5.85 -19.87 4.39
CA HIS A 432 4.87 -20.14 3.32
C HIS A 432 4.07 -21.42 3.56
N SER A 433 4.74 -22.49 3.97
CA SER A 433 4.09 -23.78 4.27
C SER A 433 3.15 -23.67 5.48
N ILE A 434 3.58 -23.00 6.55
CA ILE A 434 2.75 -22.77 7.74
C ILE A 434 1.57 -21.86 7.39
N VAL A 435 1.77 -20.85 6.55
CA VAL A 435 0.75 -19.89 6.13
C VAL A 435 -0.31 -20.54 5.26
N ASN A 436 0.08 -21.31 4.26
CA ASN A 436 -0.84 -22.08 3.43
C ASN A 436 -1.63 -23.10 4.29
N GLY A 437 -0.95 -23.73 5.25
CA GLY A 437 -1.60 -24.53 6.28
C GLY A 437 -2.62 -23.71 7.06
N VAL A 438 -2.24 -22.58 7.65
CA VAL A 438 -3.11 -21.69 8.42
C VAL A 438 -4.29 -21.18 7.59
N TYR A 439 -4.12 -20.90 6.30
CA TYR A 439 -5.22 -20.51 5.42
C TYR A 439 -6.19 -21.68 5.19
N ALA A 440 -5.70 -22.90 5.01
CA ALA A 440 -6.53 -24.10 4.92
C ALA A 440 -7.25 -24.43 6.25
N PHE A 441 -6.54 -24.29 7.38
CA PHE A 441 -7.13 -24.41 8.73
C PHE A 441 -8.15 -23.31 8.98
N GLY A 442 -7.88 -22.06 8.63
CA GLY A 442 -8.76 -20.91 8.84
C GLY A 442 -10.14 -21.11 8.22
N PHE A 443 -10.21 -21.69 7.01
CA PHE A 443 -11.46 -22.14 6.38
C PHE A 443 -12.24 -23.09 7.29
N LEU A 444 -11.54 -24.12 7.75
CA LEU A 444 -12.11 -25.21 8.50
C LEU A 444 -12.49 -24.81 9.93
N PHE A 445 -11.89 -23.79 10.53
CA PHE A 445 -12.27 -23.26 11.85
C PHE A 445 -13.49 -22.33 11.84
N MET A 446 -13.91 -21.83 10.68
CA MET A 446 -15.18 -21.11 10.56
C MET A 446 -16.37 -22.08 10.40
N LEU A 447 -16.14 -23.30 9.90
CA LEU A 447 -17.16 -24.33 9.72
C LEU A 447 -17.79 -24.85 11.03
N PRO A 448 -17.05 -25.07 12.14
CA PRO A 448 -17.63 -25.42 13.43
C PRO A 448 -18.66 -24.42 13.91
N GLN A 449 -18.43 -23.12 13.70
CA GLN A 449 -19.42 -22.10 14.08
C GLN A 449 -20.70 -22.22 13.25
N LEU A 450 -20.58 -22.45 11.93
CA LEU A 450 -21.71 -22.74 11.04
C LEU A 450 -22.43 -24.04 11.41
N PHE A 451 -21.68 -25.07 11.80
CA PHE A 451 -22.20 -26.38 12.21
C PHE A 451 -22.93 -26.31 13.55
N VAL A 452 -22.40 -25.56 14.51
CA VAL A 452 -23.05 -25.31 15.81
C VAL A 452 -24.34 -24.52 15.61
N ASN A 453 -24.35 -23.49 14.76
CA ASN A 453 -25.58 -22.77 14.41
C ASN A 453 -26.63 -23.71 13.78
N TYR A 454 -26.21 -24.61 12.88
CA TYR A 454 -27.06 -25.61 12.25
C TYR A 454 -27.62 -26.62 13.27
N ARG A 455 -26.76 -27.15 14.15
CA ARG A 455 -27.13 -28.13 15.19
C ARG A 455 -28.06 -27.55 16.24
N LEU A 456 -27.83 -26.31 16.67
CA LEU A 456 -28.61 -25.64 17.70
C LEU A 456 -29.83 -24.91 17.15
N ARG A 457 -30.01 -24.85 15.81
CA ARG A 457 -31.06 -24.11 15.10
C ARG A 457 -31.23 -22.66 15.58
N SER A 458 -30.13 -22.01 15.97
CA SER A 458 -30.11 -20.66 16.52
C SER A 458 -28.77 -19.97 16.20
N VAL A 459 -28.83 -18.67 15.93
CA VAL A 459 -27.66 -17.84 15.63
C VAL A 459 -27.42 -16.86 16.79
N ALA A 460 -26.92 -17.37 17.90
CA ALA A 460 -26.72 -16.59 19.13
C ALA A 460 -25.31 -16.78 19.69
N ALA A 461 -24.33 -16.00 19.19
CA ALA A 461 -23.00 -15.94 19.83
C ALA A 461 -22.09 -14.77 19.39
N LEU A 462 -22.18 -14.32 18.13
CA LEU A 462 -21.20 -13.36 17.57
C LEU A 462 -21.76 -11.92 17.49
N PRO A 463 -20.97 -10.90 17.87
CA PRO A 463 -21.38 -9.50 17.79
C PRO A 463 -21.64 -9.10 16.33
N TRP A 464 -22.91 -9.09 15.95
CA TRP A 464 -23.38 -8.85 14.58
C TRP A 464 -22.76 -7.61 13.93
N ARG A 465 -22.68 -6.50 14.66
CA ARG A 465 -22.10 -5.26 14.15
C ARG A 465 -20.60 -5.42 13.80
N ALA A 466 -19.82 -6.11 14.63
CA ALA A 466 -18.39 -6.32 14.38
C ALA A 466 -18.17 -7.32 13.23
N PHE A 467 -19.00 -8.37 13.18
CA PHE A 467 -19.00 -9.32 12.09
C PHE A 467 -19.37 -8.67 10.75
N MET A 468 -20.37 -7.78 10.74
CA MET A 468 -20.79 -7.04 9.57
C MET A 468 -19.71 -6.07 9.08
N TYR A 469 -19.03 -5.35 9.98
CA TYR A 469 -17.91 -4.49 9.59
C TYR A 469 -16.76 -5.30 8.99
N LYS A 470 -16.43 -6.46 9.58
CA LYS A 470 -15.41 -7.35 9.04
C LYS A 470 -15.77 -7.91 7.67
N ALA A 471 -17.05 -8.22 7.43
CA ALA A 471 -17.53 -8.69 6.12
C ALA A 471 -17.51 -7.60 5.05
N PHE A 472 -17.86 -6.36 5.41
CA PHE A 472 -17.68 -5.24 4.47
C PHE A 472 -16.21 -5.00 4.12
N ASN A 473 -15.28 -5.26 5.05
CA ASN A 473 -13.85 -5.18 4.77
C ASN A 473 -13.42 -6.24 3.75
N THR A 474 -13.89 -7.49 3.90
CA THR A 474 -13.53 -8.56 2.96
C THR A 474 -14.06 -8.32 1.55
N PHE A 475 -15.29 -7.78 1.42
CA PHE A 475 -15.80 -7.35 0.11
C PHE A 475 -14.98 -6.21 -0.52
N ILE A 476 -14.49 -5.27 0.31
CA ILE A 476 -13.63 -4.18 -0.18
C ILE A 476 -12.23 -4.71 -0.56
N ASP A 477 -11.69 -5.66 0.20
CA ASP A 477 -10.43 -6.33 -0.11
C ASP A 477 -10.49 -7.09 -1.44
N ASP A 478 -11.62 -7.70 -1.75
CA ASP A 478 -11.85 -8.35 -3.05
C ASP A 478 -11.84 -7.33 -4.20
N ILE A 479 -12.41 -6.13 -4.02
CA ILE A 479 -12.31 -5.04 -5.00
C ILE A 479 -10.85 -4.58 -5.14
N PHE A 480 -10.12 -4.44 -4.04
CA PHE A 480 -8.70 -4.07 -4.09
C PHE A 480 -7.82 -5.14 -4.71
N ALA A 481 -8.14 -6.42 -4.55
CA ALA A 481 -7.44 -7.52 -5.19
C ALA A 481 -7.46 -7.44 -6.73
N PHE A 482 -8.43 -6.72 -7.31
CA PHE A 482 -8.47 -6.41 -8.74
C PHE A 482 -7.69 -5.15 -9.14
N ILE A 483 -7.51 -4.20 -8.23
CA ILE A 483 -6.89 -2.89 -8.49
C ILE A 483 -5.41 -2.87 -8.10
N ILE A 484 -5.05 -3.52 -7.01
CA ILE A 484 -3.73 -3.55 -6.38
C ILE A 484 -3.20 -4.99 -6.44
N THR A 485 -1.92 -5.15 -6.76
CA THR A 485 -1.27 -6.46 -6.80
C THR A 485 -1.10 -7.03 -5.40
N MET A 486 -2.11 -7.77 -4.93
CA MET A 486 -2.05 -8.54 -3.68
C MET A 486 -1.53 -9.96 -3.92
N PRO A 487 -0.84 -10.58 -2.94
CA PRO A 487 -0.47 -11.99 -3.00
C PRO A 487 -1.70 -12.87 -3.25
N THR A 488 -1.59 -13.83 -4.15
CA THR A 488 -2.70 -14.73 -4.55
C THR A 488 -3.28 -15.49 -3.35
N ALA A 489 -2.44 -15.93 -2.41
CA ALA A 489 -2.88 -16.60 -1.19
C ALA A 489 -3.80 -15.72 -0.33
N HIS A 490 -3.49 -14.42 -0.21
CA HIS A 490 -4.33 -13.46 0.50
C HIS A 490 -5.67 -13.24 -0.23
N ARG A 491 -5.64 -13.13 -1.56
CA ARG A 491 -6.86 -13.00 -2.38
C ARG A 491 -7.82 -14.18 -2.20
N VAL A 492 -7.28 -15.40 -2.19
CA VAL A 492 -8.07 -16.62 -1.95
C VAL A 492 -8.63 -16.65 -0.53
N ALA A 493 -7.89 -16.13 0.46
CA ALA A 493 -8.36 -16.03 1.84
C ALA A 493 -9.50 -15.00 2.01
N CYS A 494 -9.45 -13.86 1.33
CA CYS A 494 -10.54 -12.86 1.32
C CYS A 494 -11.81 -13.43 0.68
N PHE A 495 -11.70 -13.98 -0.54
CA PHE A 495 -12.82 -14.60 -1.25
C PHE A 495 -13.48 -15.74 -0.44
N ARG A 496 -12.67 -16.51 0.29
CA ARG A 496 -13.14 -17.53 1.23
C ARG A 496 -14.02 -16.93 2.32
N ASP A 497 -13.57 -15.86 2.96
CA ASP A 497 -14.28 -15.21 4.07
C ASP A 497 -15.64 -14.65 3.57
N ASP A 498 -15.70 -14.17 2.33
CA ASP A 498 -16.95 -13.75 1.67
C ASP A 498 -17.92 -14.92 1.43
N LEU A 499 -17.45 -16.07 0.95
CA LEU A 499 -18.29 -17.26 0.77
C LEU A 499 -18.89 -17.73 2.10
N VAL A 500 -18.05 -17.81 3.14
CA VAL A 500 -18.46 -18.19 4.50
C VAL A 500 -19.49 -17.19 5.05
N PHE A 501 -19.31 -15.90 4.77
CA PHE A 501 -20.24 -14.85 5.14
C PHE A 501 -21.62 -15.03 4.49
N LEU A 502 -21.68 -15.35 3.19
CA LEU A 502 -22.94 -15.61 2.48
C LEU A 502 -23.69 -16.81 3.07
N VAL A 503 -22.98 -17.90 3.39
CA VAL A 503 -23.60 -19.07 4.05
C VAL A 503 -24.13 -18.70 5.44
N TYR A 504 -23.40 -17.87 6.19
CA TYR A 504 -23.88 -17.39 7.49
C TYR A 504 -25.14 -16.51 7.37
N LEU A 505 -25.22 -15.61 6.38
CA LEU A 505 -26.42 -14.84 6.11
C LEU A 505 -27.62 -15.74 5.80
N TYR A 506 -27.40 -16.78 5.00
CA TYR A 506 -28.41 -17.79 4.71
C TYR A 506 -28.90 -18.53 5.97
N GLN A 507 -27.98 -18.97 6.83
CA GLN A 507 -28.33 -19.60 8.11
C GLN A 507 -29.15 -18.68 9.02
N ARG A 508 -28.81 -17.38 9.05
CA ARG A 508 -29.53 -16.39 9.85
C ARG A 508 -30.94 -16.10 9.33
N TRP A 509 -31.15 -16.20 8.02
CA TRP A 509 -32.49 -16.11 7.44
C TRP A 509 -33.34 -17.33 7.82
N LEU A 510 -32.73 -18.52 7.93
CA LEU A 510 -33.42 -19.78 8.22
C LEU A 510 -33.67 -20.03 9.72
N TYR A 511 -32.78 -19.60 10.62
CA TYR A 511 -32.86 -19.88 12.07
C TYR A 511 -33.22 -18.63 12.90
N PRO A 512 -34.21 -18.71 13.81
CA PRO A 512 -34.61 -17.58 14.65
C PRO A 512 -33.51 -17.17 15.64
N VAL A 513 -33.42 -15.86 15.93
CA VAL A 513 -32.53 -15.35 16.97
C VAL A 513 -33.15 -15.66 18.33
N ASP A 514 -32.56 -16.59 19.05
CA ASP A 514 -33.07 -17.03 20.33
C ASP A 514 -32.87 -15.94 21.41
N LYS A 515 -33.96 -15.25 21.75
CA LYS A 515 -33.96 -14.12 22.70
C LYS A 515 -33.89 -14.56 24.16
N SER A 516 -34.08 -15.86 24.45
CA SER A 516 -34.15 -16.42 25.82
C SER A 516 -32.79 -16.54 26.53
N ARG A 517 -31.68 -16.39 25.80
CA ARG A 517 -30.32 -16.29 26.38
C ARG A 517 -30.01 -14.82 26.74
N THR A 518 -30.74 -14.31 27.71
CA THR A 518 -30.79 -12.90 28.15
C THR A 518 -29.60 -12.42 29.01
N ASP A 519 -28.38 -12.90 28.79
CA ASP A 519 -27.18 -12.13 29.16
C ASP A 519 -26.73 -11.19 28.03
N THR A 520 -27.46 -11.21 26.91
CA THR A 520 -27.05 -10.50 25.68
C THR A 520 -28.11 -9.51 25.18
N ALA A 521 -29.38 -9.64 25.58
CA ALA A 521 -30.45 -8.71 25.15
C ALA A 521 -30.28 -7.30 25.75
N SER A 522 -29.80 -7.19 26.99
CA SER A 522 -29.42 -5.92 27.63
C SER A 522 -28.19 -5.24 26.99
N SER A 523 -27.43 -5.97 26.16
CA SER A 523 -26.31 -5.38 25.40
C SER A 523 -26.70 -4.90 24.01
N MET A 524 -27.93 -5.20 23.57
CA MET A 524 -28.37 -4.97 22.20
C MET A 524 -29.38 -3.83 22.06
N ASP A 525 -29.99 -3.34 23.14
CA ASP A 525 -30.94 -2.23 23.07
C ASP A 525 -31.14 -1.48 24.41
N GLU A 526 -30.09 -0.86 24.98
CA GLU A 526 -30.30 0.05 26.13
C GLU A 526 -29.54 1.38 25.99
N ASN A 527 -30.34 2.46 26.11
CA ASN A 527 -29.97 3.86 26.15
C ASN A 527 -29.26 4.14 27.51
N PRO A 528 -28.27 5.05 27.60
CA PRO A 528 -27.30 5.07 28.72
C PRO A 528 -27.80 5.54 30.12
N GLU A 529 -29.10 5.66 30.39
CA GLU A 529 -29.57 6.44 31.56
C GLU A 529 -30.41 5.71 32.61
N GLU A 530 -30.77 4.44 32.47
CA GLU A 530 -31.54 3.75 33.52
C GLU A 530 -30.79 2.54 34.05
N LEU A 531 -30.24 2.69 35.27
CA LEU A 531 -30.34 1.74 36.39
C LEU A 531 -29.39 2.18 37.53
N GLU A 532 -29.85 3.12 38.34
CA GLU A 532 -29.50 3.08 39.77
C GLU A 532 -30.38 2.00 40.44
N PRO A 533 -29.81 1.05 41.21
CA PRO A 533 -30.62 0.06 41.90
C PRO A 533 -31.31 0.68 43.13
N ILE A 534 -32.64 0.60 43.14
CA ILE A 534 -33.47 0.88 44.31
C ILE A 534 -33.09 -0.10 45.43
N LYS A 535 -32.51 0.41 46.52
CA LYS A 535 -32.33 -0.33 47.77
C LYS A 535 -33.69 -0.67 48.36
N GLN A 536 -34.10 -1.94 48.31
CA GLN A 536 -35.13 -2.44 49.21
C GLN A 536 -34.51 -2.59 50.60
N LYS A 537 -35.08 -1.87 51.58
CA LYS A 537 -34.86 -2.10 53.01
C LYS A 537 -35.56 -3.41 53.38
N GLU A 538 -34.83 -4.30 54.03
CA GLU A 538 -35.37 -5.43 54.78
C GLU A 538 -36.10 -4.91 56.03
N GLU A 539 -37.30 -5.42 56.26
CA GLU A 539 -37.89 -5.61 57.60
C GLU A 539 -37.80 -7.09 57.96
#